data_AF-A0A6P0T6E5-F1
#
_entry.id   AF-A0A6P0T6E5-F1
#
_cell.length_a   1.000
_cell.length_b   1.000
_cell.length_c   1.000
_cell.angle_alpha   90.00
_cell.angle_beta   90.00
_cell.angle_gamma   90.00
#
_symmetry.space_group_name_H-M   'P 1'
#
loop_
_entity.id
_entity.type
_entity.pdbx_description
1 polymer ?
#
loop_
_entity_poly.entity_id
_entity_poly.type
_entity_poly.pdbx_seq_one_letter_code
_entity_poly.pdbx_strand_id
1 'polypeptide(L)'
;MPSSETFISNFNAIVVFDIDGVVRDVSGSYRRAIADTVDHYTGGAYRPTMVEIDQLKSEGLWNNDWEASRELVYRYFEAQGKMRSHLPLDYEALVDFFNSRYRGTDPNHWTGYICDEPLLLQPSYLESL
;
A
#
# COMPACT_ATOMS: atom_id res chain seq x y z
N MET A 1 50.73 37.35 12.99
CA MET A 1 49.96 36.09 12.95
C MET A 1 48.50 36.47 12.93
N PRO A 2 47.74 36.34 11.83
CA PRO A 2 46.31 36.53 11.89
C PRO A 2 45.68 35.26 12.49
N SER A 3 44.88 35.46 13.54
CA SER A 3 44.03 34.45 14.16
C SER A 3 43.03 33.92 13.13
N SER A 4 43.02 32.61 12.92
CA SER A 4 42.04 31.92 12.07
C SER A 4 40.67 31.98 12.76
N GLU A 5 39.82 32.92 12.33
CA GLU A 5 38.40 32.86 12.63
C GLU A 5 37.79 31.67 11.89
N THR A 6 37.42 30.64 12.64
CA THR A 6 36.65 29.51 12.13
C THR A 6 35.25 30.02 11.80
N PHE A 7 34.98 30.26 10.51
CA PHE A 7 33.62 30.50 10.04
C PHE A 7 32.80 29.22 10.25
N ILE A 8 32.00 29.19 11.31
CA ILE A 8 30.94 28.18 11.44
C ILE A 8 29.84 28.60 10.46
N SER A 9 29.83 27.96 9.30
CA SER A 9 28.69 28.05 8.39
C SER A 9 27.51 27.36 9.05
N ASN A 10 26.49 28.13 9.46
CA ASN A 10 25.19 27.59 9.80
C ASN A 10 24.52 27.10 8.51
N PHE A 11 24.80 25.84 8.15
CA PHE A 11 24.05 25.16 7.10
C PHE A 11 22.69 24.75 7.67
N ASN A 12 21.63 25.31 7.10
CA ASN A 12 20.29 24.76 7.31
C ASN A 12 20.17 23.49 6.48
N ALA A 13 19.99 22.35 7.14
CA ALA A 13 19.72 21.07 6.49
C ALA A 13 18.21 20.76 6.55
N ILE A 14 17.72 20.08 5.52
CA ILE A 14 16.36 19.52 5.47
C ILE A 14 16.52 18.01 5.29
N VAL A 15 15.75 17.25 6.06
CA VAL A 15 15.62 15.80 5.90
C VAL A 15 14.18 15.49 5.48
N VAL A 16 14.02 14.64 4.48
CA VAL A 16 12.71 14.21 3.96
C VAL A 16 12.61 12.71 4.12
N PHE A 17 11.51 12.24 4.72
CA PHE A 17 11.22 10.82 4.89
C PHE A 17 10.03 10.43 4.02
N ASP A 18 10.16 9.31 3.32
CA ASP A 18 9.00 8.61 2.77
C ASP A 18 8.19 7.96 3.90
N ILE A 19 6.94 7.57 3.64
CA ILE A 19 6.08 6.89 4.61
C ILE A 19 6.20 5.38 4.49
N ASP A 20 5.97 4.85 3.29
CA ASP A 20 5.71 3.45 3.04
C ASP A 20 7.01 2.63 3.12
N GLY A 21 7.15 1.82 4.17
CA GLY A 21 8.35 1.02 4.41
C GLY A 21 9.54 1.80 4.98
N VAL A 22 9.39 3.10 5.25
CA VAL A 22 10.40 3.95 5.90
C VAL A 22 9.94 4.37 7.29
N VAL A 23 8.80 5.06 7.40
CA VAL A 23 8.24 5.48 8.71
C VAL A 23 7.26 4.43 9.25
N ARG A 24 6.54 3.74 8.36
CA ARG A 24 5.48 2.77 8.72
C ARG A 24 5.58 1.53 7.85
N ASP A 25 5.42 0.36 8.47
CA ASP A 25 5.32 -0.90 7.72
C ASP A 25 3.88 -1.06 7.23
N VAL A 26 3.60 -0.62 6.02
CA VAL A 26 2.26 -0.67 5.42
C VAL A 26 1.94 -2.03 4.79
N SER A 27 2.87 -2.97 4.83
CA SER A 27 2.82 -4.20 4.04
C SER A 27 1.65 -5.12 4.42
N GLY A 28 1.20 -5.10 5.67
CA GLY A 28 0.02 -5.82 6.15
C GLY A 28 -1.28 -5.25 5.59
N SER A 29 -1.46 -3.93 5.72
CA SER A 29 -2.67 -3.22 5.30
C SER A 29 -2.94 -3.32 3.80
N TYR A 30 -1.91 -3.20 2.96
CA TYR A 30 -2.04 -3.39 1.51
C TYR A 30 -2.50 -4.80 1.16
N ARG A 31 -1.88 -5.84 1.74
CA ARG A 31 -2.28 -7.24 1.47
C ARG A 31 -3.69 -7.54 1.95
N ARG A 32 -4.11 -6.99 3.11
CA ARG A 32 -5.50 -7.11 3.58
C ARG A 32 -6.48 -6.42 2.63
N ALA A 33 -6.15 -5.23 2.15
CA ALA A 33 -6.99 -4.50 1.20
C ALA A 33 -7.11 -5.23 -0.15
N ILE A 34 -6.02 -5.83 -0.66
CA ILE A 34 -6.07 -6.70 -1.85
C ILE A 34 -7.03 -7.86 -1.59
N ALA A 35 -6.83 -8.58 -0.49
CA ALA A 35 -7.61 -9.78 -0.20
C ALA A 35 -9.11 -9.48 -0.11
N ASP A 36 -9.49 -8.42 0.59
CA ASP A 36 -10.90 -8.05 0.75
C ASP A 36 -11.51 -7.47 -0.54
N THR A 37 -10.70 -6.82 -1.37
CA THR A 37 -11.15 -6.36 -2.69
C THR A 37 -11.47 -7.57 -3.58
N VAL A 38 -10.59 -8.56 -3.63
CA VAL A 38 -10.82 -9.78 -4.42
C VAL A 38 -12.02 -10.55 -3.87
N ASP A 39 -12.15 -10.67 -2.55
CA ASP A 39 -13.32 -11.31 -1.92
C ASP A 39 -14.63 -10.63 -2.32
N HIS A 40 -14.67 -9.30 -2.27
CA HIS A 40 -15.84 -8.52 -2.67
C HIS A 40 -16.25 -8.77 -4.13
N TYR A 41 -15.29 -8.67 -5.06
CA TYR A 41 -15.57 -8.78 -6.50
C TYR A 41 -15.77 -10.22 -6.98
N THR A 42 -15.42 -11.22 -6.17
CA THR A 42 -15.72 -12.63 -6.42
C THR A 42 -16.98 -13.10 -5.70
N GLY A 43 -17.66 -12.22 -4.97
CA GLY A 43 -18.89 -12.54 -4.26
C GLY A 43 -18.68 -13.45 -3.04
N GLY A 44 -17.52 -13.33 -2.37
CA GLY A 44 -17.16 -14.12 -1.20
C GLY A 44 -16.64 -15.53 -1.51
N ALA A 45 -16.44 -15.85 -2.80
CA ALA A 45 -16.05 -17.18 -3.23
C ALA A 45 -14.53 -17.36 -3.32
N TYR A 46 -13.77 -16.26 -3.38
CA TYR A 46 -12.31 -16.30 -3.35
C TYR A 46 -11.72 -15.10 -2.62
N ARG A 47 -10.97 -15.41 -1.56
CA ARG A 47 -10.16 -14.45 -0.83
C ARG A 47 -8.70 -14.93 -0.87
N PRO A 48 -7.80 -14.25 -1.59
CA PRO A 48 -6.41 -14.68 -1.72
C PRO A 48 -5.71 -14.63 -0.36
N THR A 49 -4.89 -15.63 -0.11
CA THR A 49 -3.99 -15.68 1.04
C THR A 49 -2.80 -14.74 0.84
N MET A 50 -2.09 -14.43 1.92
CA MET A 50 -0.86 -13.63 1.87
C MET A 50 0.19 -14.25 0.92
N VAL A 51 0.28 -15.58 0.94
CA VAL A 51 1.22 -16.33 0.09
C VAL A 51 0.85 -16.20 -1.39
N GLU A 52 -0.43 -16.27 -1.74
CA GLU A 52 -0.87 -16.08 -3.13
C GLU A 52 -0.62 -14.64 -3.61
N ILE A 53 -0.80 -13.64 -2.74
CA ILE A 53 -0.48 -12.24 -3.05
C ILE A 53 1.03 -12.08 -3.27
N ASP A 54 1.86 -12.68 -2.42
CA ASP A 54 3.32 -12.63 -2.56
C ASP A 54 3.77 -13.34 -3.84
N GLN A 55 3.16 -14.48 -4.18
CA GLN A 55 3.42 -15.19 -5.44
C GLN A 55 3.07 -14.33 -6.64
N LEU A 56 1.90 -13.69 -6.65
CA LEU A 56 1.53 -12.75 -7.69
C LEU A 56 2.57 -11.63 -7.79
N LYS A 57 2.91 -10.96 -6.69
CA LYS A 57 3.88 -9.86 -6.70
C LYS A 57 5.27 -10.31 -7.16
N SER A 58 5.66 -11.56 -6.90
CA SER A 58 6.93 -12.12 -7.34
C SER A 58 7.06 -12.26 -8.87
N GLU A 59 5.95 -12.17 -9.61
CA GLU A 59 5.97 -12.10 -11.08
C GLU A 59 6.60 -10.81 -11.60
N GLY A 60 6.78 -9.79 -10.74
CA GLY A 60 7.45 -8.53 -11.08
C GLY A 60 6.62 -7.56 -11.93
N LEU A 61 5.37 -7.91 -12.25
CA LEU A 61 4.45 -7.10 -13.05
C LEU A 61 3.46 -6.29 -12.19
N TRP A 62 3.17 -6.74 -10.98
CA TRP A 62 2.03 -6.28 -10.18
C TRP A 62 2.45 -5.42 -9.00
N ASN A 63 3.22 -4.37 -9.28
CA ASN A 63 3.69 -3.43 -8.24
C ASN A 63 2.57 -2.53 -7.72
N ASN A 64 1.56 -2.23 -8.54
CA ASN A 64 0.38 -1.47 -8.14
C ASN A 64 -0.66 -2.42 -7.52
N ASP A 65 -1.01 -2.19 -6.24
CA ASP A 65 -1.96 -3.04 -5.51
C ASP A 65 -3.38 -3.04 -6.08
N TRP A 66 -3.81 -1.96 -6.72
CA TRP A 66 -5.10 -1.90 -7.40
C TRP A 66 -5.11 -2.82 -8.63
N GLU A 67 -4.04 -2.80 -9.41
CA GLU A 67 -3.89 -3.68 -10.56
C GLU A 67 -3.70 -5.14 -10.14
N ALA A 68 -2.95 -5.38 -9.07
CA ALA A 68 -2.80 -6.71 -8.46
C ALA A 68 -4.16 -7.28 -8.04
N SER A 69 -4.99 -6.47 -7.38
CA SER A 69 -6.36 -6.85 -6.99
C SER A 69 -7.20 -7.19 -8.22
N ARG A 70 -7.16 -6.35 -9.26
CA ARG A 70 -7.87 -6.57 -10.52
C ARG A 70 -7.43 -7.87 -11.20
N GLU A 71 -6.14 -8.12 -11.26
CA GLU A 71 -5.58 -9.33 -11.87
C GLU A 71 -6.04 -10.59 -11.16
N LEU A 72 -6.04 -10.62 -9.82
CA LEU A 72 -6.53 -11.78 -9.06
C LEU A 72 -8.01 -12.05 -9.31
N VAL A 73 -8.83 -11.00 -9.42
CA VAL A 73 -10.25 -11.14 -9.81
C VAL A 73 -10.37 -11.75 -11.21
N TYR A 74 -9.58 -11.27 -12.18
CA TYR A 74 -9.58 -11.85 -13.53
C TYR A 74 -9.17 -13.31 -13.52
N ARG A 75 -8.06 -13.66 -12.87
CA ARG A 75 -7.57 -15.05 -12.80
C ARG A 75 -8.60 -15.99 -12.19
N TYR A 76 -9.30 -15.54 -11.15
CA TYR A 76 -10.38 -16.31 -10.55
C TYR A 76 -11.50 -16.62 -11.56
N PHE A 77 -11.97 -15.62 -12.31
CA PHE A 77 -13.04 -15.84 -13.29
C PHE A 77 -12.56 -16.58 -14.55
N GLU A 78 -11.32 -16.38 -14.97
CA GLU A 78 -10.67 -17.15 -16.04
C GLU A 78 -10.59 -18.64 -15.68
N ALA A 79 -10.24 -18.97 -14.43
CA ALA A 79 -10.25 -20.35 -13.93
C ALA A 79 -11.65 -20.98 -13.93
N GLN A 80 -12.71 -20.18 -13.97
CA GLN A 80 -14.10 -20.62 -14.12
C GLN A 80 -14.58 -20.65 -15.58
N GLY A 81 -13.68 -20.42 -16.54
CA GLY A 81 -13.99 -20.43 -17.96
C GLY A 81 -14.62 -19.13 -18.48
N LYS A 82 -14.60 -18.05 -17.71
CA LYS A 82 -15.03 -16.73 -18.20
C LYS A 82 -13.87 -16.01 -18.88
N MET A 83 -14.13 -15.38 -20.02
CA MET A 83 -13.12 -14.55 -20.68
C MET A 83 -13.00 -13.19 -19.98
N ARG A 84 -11.77 -12.73 -19.76
CA ARG A 84 -11.45 -11.42 -19.17
C ARG A 84 -12.19 -10.24 -19.83
N SER A 85 -12.26 -10.23 -21.16
CA SER A 85 -12.94 -9.20 -21.94
C SER A 85 -14.46 -9.13 -21.70
N HIS A 86 -15.05 -10.21 -21.18
CA HIS A 86 -16.47 -10.28 -20.86
C HIS A 86 -16.77 -10.05 -19.38
N LEU A 87 -15.75 -9.79 -18.55
CA LEU A 87 -15.94 -9.41 -17.16
C LEU A 87 -16.09 -7.89 -17.07
N PRO A 88 -17.28 -7.36 -16.73
CA PRO A 88 -17.50 -5.92 -16.58
C PRO A 88 -16.96 -5.46 -15.22
N LEU A 89 -15.64 -5.43 -15.09
CA LEU A 89 -14.96 -4.98 -13.89
C LEU A 89 -14.63 -3.50 -14.03
N ASP A 90 -15.38 -2.66 -13.32
CA ASP A 90 -15.11 -1.23 -13.24
C ASP A 90 -13.87 -0.98 -12.37
N TYR A 91 -12.83 -0.41 -12.99
CA TYR A 91 -11.55 -0.15 -12.34
C TYR A 91 -11.64 0.94 -11.28
N GLU A 92 -12.41 2.00 -11.53
CA GLU A 92 -12.52 3.12 -10.58
C GLU A 92 -13.29 2.66 -9.34
N ALA A 93 -14.38 1.91 -9.53
CA ALA A 93 -15.10 1.31 -8.41
C ALA A 93 -14.22 0.35 -7.58
N LEU A 94 -13.33 -0.39 -8.26
CA LEU A 94 -12.38 -1.28 -7.59
C LEU A 94 -11.37 -0.50 -6.76
N VAL A 95 -10.81 0.58 -7.31
CA VAL A 95 -9.88 1.50 -6.62
C VAL A 95 -10.58 2.14 -5.42
N ASP A 96 -11.81 2.60 -5.57
CA ASP A 96 -12.61 3.19 -4.49
C ASP A 96 -12.89 2.19 -3.37
N PHE A 97 -13.30 0.96 -3.72
CA PHE A 97 -13.51 -0.09 -2.74
C PHE A 97 -12.20 -0.41 -2.00
N PHE A 98 -11.10 -0.58 -2.73
CA PHE A 98 -9.77 -0.80 -2.14
C PHE A 98 -9.41 0.31 -1.15
N ASN A 99 -9.53 1.57 -1.56
CA ASN A 99 -9.19 2.72 -0.74
C ASN A 99 -10.09 2.82 0.50
N SER A 100 -11.37 2.46 0.39
CA SER A 100 -12.28 2.40 1.53
C SER A 100 -11.82 1.41 2.61
N ARG A 101 -11.11 0.34 2.22
CA ARG A 101 -10.50 -0.62 3.16
C ARG A 101 -9.17 -0.12 3.69
N TYR A 102 -8.30 0.35 2.81
CA TYR A 102 -6.95 0.78 3.16
C TYR A 102 -6.93 2.05 4.01
N ARG A 103 -7.55 3.14 3.52
CA ARG A 103 -7.58 4.46 4.20
C ARG A 103 -8.79 4.61 5.11
N GLY A 104 -9.88 3.89 4.83
CA GLY A 104 -11.16 4.06 5.51
C GLY A 104 -12.13 4.92 4.71
N THR A 105 -13.34 5.10 5.22
CA THR A 105 -14.42 5.82 4.53
C THR A 105 -14.56 7.28 4.98
N ASP A 106 -13.88 7.69 6.05
CA ASP A 106 -13.87 9.09 6.49
C ASP A 106 -12.83 9.88 5.66
N PRO A 107 -13.25 10.92 4.92
CA PRO A 107 -12.34 11.71 4.09
C PRO A 107 -11.36 12.58 4.88
N ASN A 108 -11.68 12.89 6.15
CA ASN A 108 -10.88 13.78 7.00
C ASN A 108 -9.95 13.00 7.94
N HIS A 109 -10.31 11.76 8.29
CA HIS A 109 -9.53 10.92 9.18
C HIS A 109 -9.35 9.53 8.61
N TRP A 110 -8.12 9.02 8.63
CA TRP A 110 -7.91 7.63 8.25
C TRP A 110 -8.48 6.72 9.33
N THR A 111 -9.33 5.80 8.90
CA THR A 111 -10.06 4.85 9.74
C THR A 111 -9.94 3.40 9.23
N GLY A 112 -9.16 3.20 8.17
CA GLY A 112 -8.92 1.89 7.55
C GLY A 112 -7.71 1.17 8.11
N TYR A 113 -7.30 0.13 7.40
CA TYR A 113 -6.25 -0.82 7.83
C TYR A 113 -4.91 -0.17 8.10
N ILE A 114 -4.59 0.93 7.42
CA ILE A 114 -3.32 1.64 7.62
C ILE A 114 -3.12 2.11 9.07
N CYS A 115 -4.20 2.32 9.82
CA CYS A 115 -4.15 2.78 11.21
C CYS A 115 -3.61 1.71 12.18
N ASP A 116 -3.72 0.43 11.82
CA ASP A 116 -3.23 -0.69 12.64
C ASP A 116 -1.73 -0.98 12.44
N GLU A 117 -1.12 -0.37 11.42
CA GLU A 117 0.24 -0.71 11.01
C GLU A 117 1.31 -0.15 11.96
N PRO A 118 2.38 -0.91 12.23
CA PRO A 118 3.41 -0.49 13.17
C PRO A 118 4.29 0.61 12.59
N LEU A 119 4.76 1.50 13.48
CA LEU A 119 5.80 2.46 13.15
C LEU A 119 7.17 1.77 13.11
N LEU A 120 7.97 2.10 12.10
CA LEU A 120 9.33 1.59 11.92
C LEU A 120 10.39 2.46 12.61
N LEU A 121 9.99 3.64 13.09
CA LEU A 121 10.85 4.54 13.86
C LEU A 121 10.16 5.04 15.13
N GLN A 122 10.95 5.53 16.07
CA GLN A 122 10.48 6.13 17.31
C GLN A 122 10.61 7.66 17.25
N PRO A 123 9.71 8.44 17.88
CA PRO A 123 9.82 9.89 17.93
C PRO A 123 11.18 10.39 18.43
N SER A 124 11.78 9.71 19.40
CA SER A 124 13.10 10.04 19.96
C SER A 124 14.24 9.98 18.93
N TYR A 125 14.10 9.16 17.87
CA TYR A 125 15.05 9.17 16.77
C TYR A 125 14.99 10.50 16.01
N LEU A 126 13.78 10.98 15.71
CA LEU A 126 13.58 12.24 14.98
C LEU A 126 14.00 13.47 15.81
N GLU A 127 13.79 13.43 17.13
CA GLU A 127 14.24 14.48 18.05
C GLU A 127 15.76 14.60 18.16
N SER A 128 16.49 13.56 17.77
CA SER A 128 17.96 13.51 17.81
C SER A 128 18.65 13.96 16.53
N LEU A 129 17.89 14.26 15.46
CA LEU A 129 18.39 14.73 14.16
C LEU A 129 18.69 16.24 14.18
#